data_AF-A0A6G2TZY6-F1
#
_entry.id   AF-A0A6G2TZY6-F1
#
_cell.length_a   1.000
_cell.length_b   1.000
_cell.length_c   1.000
_cell.angle_alpha   90.00
_cell.angle_beta   90.00
_cell.angle_gamma   90.00
#
_symmetry.space_group_name_H-M   'P 1'
#
loop_
_entity.id
_entity.type
_entity.pdbx_description
1 polymer ?
#
loop_
_entity_poly.entity_id
_entity_poly.type
_entity_poly.pdbx_seq_one_letter_code
_entity_poly.pdbx_strand_id
1 'polypeptide(L)'
;MDAEVMATLHAGQPAEAGKVPANVRVVDFIPLDALLPSCSAIVHPGSFGTAQNALVHNAPQVVVPNDLWDFHPRAELISPDPLLGR
;
A
#
# COMPACT_ATOMS: atom_id res chain seq x y z
N MET A 1 -1.47 -3.98 18.02
CA MET A 1 -2.02 -4.39 16.72
C MET A 1 -1.43 -5.74 16.40
N ASP A 2 -2.26 -6.72 16.00
CA ASP A 2 -1.83 -8.07 15.65
C ASP A 2 -1.74 -8.18 14.12
N ALA A 3 -0.63 -7.69 13.55
CA ALA A 3 -0.39 -7.70 12.11
C ALA A 3 1.11 -7.77 11.83
N GLU A 4 1.48 -8.58 10.84
CA GLU A 4 2.80 -8.58 10.23
C GLU A 4 2.85 -7.53 9.10
N VAL A 5 3.89 -6.70 9.08
CA VAL A 5 4.01 -5.60 8.11
C VAL A 5 5.26 -5.78 7.26
N MET A 6 5.06 -5.86 5.95
CA MET A 6 6.14 -5.78 4.96
C MET A 6 6.26 -4.32 4.49
N ALA A 7 7.35 -3.65 4.86
CA ALA A 7 7.57 -2.24 4.53
C ALA A 7 8.65 -2.10 3.45
N THR A 8 8.26 -1.66 2.26
CA THR A 8 9.20 -1.35 1.17
C THR A 8 9.83 0.02 1.42
N LEU A 9 11.06 0.04 1.94
CA LEU A 9 11.82 1.27 2.23
C LEU A 9 13.24 1.10 1.69
N HIS A 10 13.77 2.15 1.08
CA HIS A 10 15.19 2.20 0.73
C HIS A 10 16.04 2.20 2.02
N ALA A 11 17.17 1.51 2.00
CA ALA A 11 18.17 1.40 3.09
C ALA A 11 18.45 2.67 3.95
N GLY A 12 18.28 3.89 3.45
CA GLY A 12 18.47 5.13 4.22
C GLY A 12 17.25 5.59 5.03
N GLN A 13 16.03 5.20 4.64
CA GLN A 13 14.79 5.66 5.28
C GLN A 13 14.54 5.06 6.67
N PRO A 14 14.90 3.78 6.96
CA PRO A 14 14.73 3.23 8.30
C PRO A 14 15.56 3.95 9.37
N ALA A 15 16.73 4.47 9.00
CA ALA A 15 17.57 5.22 9.92
C ALA A 15 16.92 6.54 10.39
N GLU A 16 16.10 7.15 9.52
CA GLU A 16 15.32 8.35 9.84
C GLU A 16 14.08 8.02 10.69
N ALA A 17 13.52 6.81 10.53
CA ALA A 17 12.31 6.36 11.23
C ALA A 17 12.53 5.90 12.68
N GLY A 18 13.80 5.76 13.12
CA GLY A 18 14.14 5.29 14.45
C GLY A 18 13.99 3.77 14.62
N LYS A 19 13.60 3.30 15.82
CA LYS A 19 13.53 1.86 16.09
C LYS A 19 12.34 1.23 15.37
N VAL A 20 12.63 0.33 14.42
CA VAL A 20 11.63 -0.48 13.71
C VAL A 20 10.97 -1.47 14.69
N PRO A 21 9.62 -1.53 14.76
CA PRO A 21 8.91 -2.51 15.58
C PRO A 21 9.21 -3.96 15.18
N ALA A 22 9.12 -4.89 16.13
CA ALA A 22 9.48 -6.30 15.90
C ALA A 22 8.60 -7.03 14.86
N ASN A 23 7.38 -6.53 14.61
CA ASN A 23 6.43 -7.08 13.65
C ASN A 23 6.54 -6.43 12.24
N VAL A 24 7.56 -5.59 12.01
CA VAL A 24 7.80 -4.94 10.72
C VAL A 24 9.07 -5.50 10.10
N ARG A 25 8.96 -6.02 8.87
CA ARG A 25 10.10 -6.42 8.05
C ARG A 25 10.31 -5.36 6.98
N VAL A 26 11.47 -4.72 7.03
CA VAL A 26 11.89 -3.76 6.02
C VAL A 26 12.62 -4.47 4.90
N VAL A 27 12.27 -4.13 3.67
CA VAL A 27 12.83 -4.67 2.43
C VAL A 27 12.99 -3.54 1.43
N ASP A 28 14.01 -3.57 0.59
CA ASP A 28 14.18 -2.52 -0.43
C ASP A 28 13.12 -2.64 -1.54
N PHE A 29 12.75 -3.87 -1.90
CA PHE A 29 11.80 -4.16 -2.96
C PHE A 29 11.15 -5.55 -2.79
N ILE A 30 9.86 -5.67 -3.12
CA ILE A 30 9.15 -6.94 -3.27
C ILE A 30 8.24 -6.88 -4.52
N PRO A 31 8.20 -7.93 -5.36
CA PRO A 31 7.21 -8.06 -6.42
C PRO A 31 5.77 -8.13 -5.84
N LEU A 32 4.97 -7.09 -6.06
CA LEU A 32 3.61 -7.01 -5.51
C LEU A 32 2.70 -8.14 -5.97
N ASP A 33 2.84 -8.56 -7.22
CA ASP A 33 2.03 -9.66 -7.80
C ASP A 33 2.17 -10.97 -7.02
N ALA A 34 3.36 -11.26 -6.49
CA ALA A 34 3.63 -12.43 -5.67
C ALA A 34 3.21 -12.25 -4.20
N LEU A 35 3.27 -11.01 -3.69
CA LEU A 35 3.03 -10.71 -2.28
C LEU A 35 1.53 -10.58 -1.96
N LEU A 36 0.79 -9.84 -2.79
CA LEU A 36 -0.58 -9.44 -2.53
C LEU A 36 -1.58 -10.59 -2.30
N PRO A 37 -1.46 -11.77 -2.95
CA PRO A 37 -2.33 -12.91 -2.66
C PRO A 37 -2.31 -13.36 -1.19
N SER A 38 -1.27 -13.01 -0.42
CA SER A 38 -1.14 -13.33 1.01
C SER A 38 -1.47 -12.16 1.95
N CYS A 39 -1.71 -10.96 1.41
CA CYS A 39 -1.92 -9.77 2.20
C CYS A 39 -3.39 -9.54 2.53
N SER A 40 -3.67 -9.15 3.78
CA SER A 40 -5.02 -8.70 4.17
C SER A 40 -5.34 -7.27 3.74
N ALA A 41 -4.31 -6.45 3.46
CA ALA A 41 -4.44 -5.08 2.95
C ALA A 41 -3.10 -4.56 2.40
N ILE A 42 -3.15 -3.43 1.67
CA ILE A 42 -1.98 -2.67 1.23
C ILE A 42 -2.17 -1.17 1.52
N VAL A 43 -1.09 -0.50 1.94
CA VAL A 43 -1.01 0.97 2.08
C VAL A 43 -0.09 1.50 0.97
N HIS A 44 -0.55 2.47 0.17
CA HIS A 44 0.28 3.01 -0.91
C HIS A 44 -0.13 4.43 -1.35
N PRO A 45 0.73 5.16 -2.10
CA PRO A 45 0.42 6.51 -2.55
C PRO A 45 -0.65 6.64 -3.64
N GLY A 46 -1.20 5.54 -4.15
CA GLY A 46 -2.14 5.58 -5.28
C GLY A 46 -1.50 5.53 -6.66
N SER A 47 -0.18 5.32 -6.79
CA SER A 47 0.44 5.16 -8.12
C SER A 47 -0.20 4.03 -8.94
N PHE A 48 -0.36 4.25 -10.25
CA PHE A 48 -1.07 3.37 -11.18
C PHE A 48 -0.70 1.88 -11.04
N GLY A 49 0.59 1.53 -11.10
CA GLY A 49 1.03 0.12 -11.07
C GLY A 49 0.66 -0.59 -9.76
N THR A 50 0.83 0.08 -8.62
CA THR A 50 0.46 -0.46 -7.31
C THR A 50 -1.04 -0.61 -7.16
N ALA A 51 -1.81 0.40 -7.55
CA ALA A 51 -3.27 0.37 -7.52
C ALA A 51 -3.83 -0.77 -8.39
N GLN A 52 -3.29 -0.97 -9.59
CA GLN A 52 -3.72 -2.07 -10.46
C GLN A 52 -3.38 -3.45 -9.88
N ASN A 53 -2.20 -3.61 -9.30
CA ASN A 53 -1.82 -4.85 -8.62
C ASN A 53 -2.82 -5.17 -7.50
N ALA A 54 -3.15 -4.19 -6.66
CA ALA A 54 -4.11 -4.36 -5.58
C ALA A 54 -5.52 -4.72 -6.10
N LEU A 55 -5.98 -4.08 -7.17
CA LEU A 55 -7.27 -4.39 -7.81
C LEU A 55 -7.32 -5.81 -8.38
N VAL A 56 -6.30 -6.24 -9.13
CA VAL A 56 -6.26 -7.58 -9.74
C VAL A 56 -6.25 -8.69 -8.68
N HIS A 57 -5.59 -8.43 -7.55
CA HIS A 57 -5.51 -9.38 -6.43
C HIS A 57 -6.63 -9.22 -5.39
N ASN A 58 -7.60 -8.34 -5.63
CA ASN A 58 -8.69 -8.01 -4.67
C ASN A 58 -8.18 -7.63 -3.27
N ALA A 59 -7.00 -7.03 -3.17
CA ALA A 59 -6.43 -6.61 -1.90
C ALA A 59 -7.10 -5.32 -1.42
N PRO A 60 -7.61 -5.24 -0.18
CA PRO A 60 -8.09 -3.99 0.41
C PRO A 60 -7.01 -2.90 0.40
N GLN A 61 -7.38 -1.68 -0.02
CA GLN A 61 -6.45 -0.58 -0.24
C GLN A 61 -6.66 0.55 0.76
N VAL A 62 -5.57 1.02 1.37
CA VAL A 62 -5.50 2.31 2.06
C VAL A 62 -4.62 3.24 1.23
N VAL A 63 -5.26 4.18 0.54
CA VAL A 63 -4.56 5.10 -0.37
C VAL A 63 -4.20 6.38 0.38
N VAL A 64 -2.91 6.74 0.36
CA VAL A 64 -2.39 7.99 0.94
C VAL A 64 -1.84 8.85 -0.21
N PRO A 65 -2.72 9.52 -0.97
CA PRO A 65 -2.32 10.20 -2.20
C PRO A 65 -1.36 11.37 -1.93
N ASN A 66 -0.57 11.70 -2.95
CA ASN A 66 0.22 12.92 -3.00
C ASN A 66 -0.20 13.74 -4.24
N ASP A 67 0.35 14.95 -4.39
CA ASP A 67 -0.03 15.88 -5.45
C ASP A 67 0.57 15.54 -6.83
N LEU A 68 1.06 14.32 -7.04
CA LEU A 68 1.56 13.88 -8.34
C LEU A 68 0.41 13.35 -9.21
N TRP A 69 0.34 13.89 -10.43
CA TRP A 69 -0.53 13.39 -11.52
C TRP A 69 -2.01 13.24 -11.11
N ASP A 70 -2.51 12.01 -11.02
CA ASP A 70 -3.93 11.67 -10.81
C ASP A 70 -4.19 10.91 -9.51
N PHE A 71 -3.26 10.95 -8.54
CA PHE A 71 -3.31 10.09 -7.37
C PHE A 71 -4.55 10.39 -6.51
N HIS A 72 -4.93 11.66 -6.38
CA HIS A 72 -6.16 12.08 -5.72
C HIS A 72 -7.42 11.59 -6.45
N PRO A 73 -7.67 11.95 -7.73
CA PRO A 73 -8.82 11.43 -8.49
C PRO A 73 -8.91 9.91 -8.50
N ARG A 74 -7.77 9.21 -8.57
CA ARG A 74 -7.73 7.76 -8.54
C ARG A 74 -8.09 7.19 -7.18
N ALA A 75 -7.61 7.79 -6.08
CA ALA A 75 -7.99 7.40 -4.73
C ALA A 75 -9.51 7.50 -4.54
N GLU A 76 -10.13 8.56 -5.06
CA GLU A 76 -11.58 8.74 -5.05
C GLU A 76 -12.31 7.65 -5.84
N LEU A 77 -11.79 7.25 -7.00
CA LEU A 77 -12.37 6.19 -7.84
C LEU A 77 -12.19 4.77 -7.27
N ILE A 78 -11.13 4.55 -6.48
CA ILE A 78 -10.85 3.26 -5.83
C ILE A 78 -11.61 3.13 -4.52
N SER A 79 -11.82 4.25 -3.82
CA SER A 79 -12.64 4.27 -2.61
C SER A 79 -14.03 3.72 -2.96
N PRO A 80 -14.58 2.80 -2.14
CA PRO A 80 -15.97 2.43 -2.30
C PRO A 80 -16.82 3.71 -2.22
N ASP A 81 -17.70 3.90 -3.20
CA ASP A 81 -18.64 5.01 -3.18
C ASP A 81 -19.60 4.79 -2.00
N PRO A 82 -19.62 5.67 -1.00
CA PRO A 82 -20.54 5.54 0.14
C PRO A 82 -22.01 5.53 -0.28
N LEU A 83 -22.34 5.99 -1.50
CA LEU A 83 -23.70 5.99 -2.06
C LEU A 83 -24.04 4.73 -2.88
N LEU A 84 -23.06 3.92 -3.30
CA LEU A 84 -23.30 2.70 -4.07
C LEU A 84 -23.20 1.40 -3.27
N GLY A 85 -22.79 1.46 -2.00
CA GLY A 85 -22.94 0.37 -1.03
C GLY A 85 -22.38 -0.98 -1.50
N ARG A 86 -21.30 -0.97 -2.27
CA ARG A 86 -20.58 -2.16 -2.72
C ARG A 86 -19.17 -2.16 -2.19
#